data_AF-A0A9E1HTD7-F1
#
_entry.id   AF-A0A9E1HTD7-F1
#
_cell.length_a   1.000
_cell.length_b   1.000
_cell.length_c   1.000
_cell.angle_alpha   90.00
_cell.angle_beta   90.00
_cell.angle_gamma   90.00
#
_symmetry.space_group_name_H-M   'P 1'
#
loop_
_entity.id
_entity.type
_entity.pdbx_description
1 polymer ?
#
loop_
_entity_poly.entity_id
_entity_poly.type
_entity_poly.pdbx_seq_one_letter_code
_entity_poly.pdbx_strand_id
1 'polypeptide(L)'
;MAYDYNYTYNDVRIGMDPHWAHITNDIYLKSYLSKWGHGTGSLAKDILSRYKTHYGYALNISEDSLVVEILAHYYCDGILKLGSAAFVTAGLPGAAAALLIQGVRALASSHLTVIDCGESSVDGNRHIWDELQSFRGIIEAVLVD
;
A
#
# COMPACT_ATOMS: atom_id res chain seq x y z
N MET A 1 2.61 12.60 -15.73
CA MET A 1 3.44 13.41 -14.83
C MET A 1 4.89 12.97 -15.01
N ALA A 2 5.84 13.89 -14.93
CA ALA A 2 7.26 13.55 -14.91
C ALA A 2 7.69 13.49 -13.44
N TYR A 3 8.03 12.30 -12.98
CA TYR A 3 8.65 12.07 -11.67
C TYR A 3 10.15 12.33 -11.77
N ASP A 4 10.82 12.70 -10.67
CA ASP A 4 12.30 12.81 -10.62
C ASP A 4 12.98 11.51 -11.04
N TYR A 5 12.42 10.37 -10.61
CA TYR A 5 12.84 9.05 -11.05
C TYR A 5 11.64 8.17 -11.35
N ASN A 6 11.74 7.35 -12.40
CA ASN A 6 10.73 6.35 -12.69
C ASN A 6 11.36 5.08 -13.25
N TYR A 7 10.70 3.96 -12.99
CA TYR A 7 11.11 2.65 -13.46
C TYR A 7 9.93 1.68 -13.47
N THR A 8 10.16 0.48 -14.00
CA THR A 8 9.18 -0.61 -13.98
C THR A 8 9.69 -1.80 -13.18
N TYR A 9 8.80 -2.39 -12.39
CA TYR A 9 9.04 -3.65 -11.68
C TYR A 9 7.95 -4.65 -12.07
N ASN A 10 8.29 -5.73 -12.80
CA ASN A 10 7.31 -6.66 -13.35
C ASN A 10 6.14 -5.94 -14.06
N ASP A 11 6.48 -5.00 -14.95
CA ASP A 11 5.55 -4.11 -15.68
C ASP A 11 4.77 -3.10 -14.83
N VAL A 12 4.79 -3.19 -13.49
CA VAL A 12 4.25 -2.17 -12.60
C VAL A 12 5.07 -0.90 -12.75
N ARG A 13 4.41 0.23 -12.98
CA ARG A 13 5.07 1.53 -13.14
C ARG A 13 5.18 2.24 -11.80
N ILE A 14 6.41 2.57 -11.42
CA ILE A 14 6.74 3.29 -10.19
C ILE A 14 7.39 4.62 -10.56
N GLY A 15 6.84 5.70 -10.01
CA GLY A 15 7.45 7.02 -9.93
C GLY A 15 8.01 7.27 -8.54
N MET A 16 9.01 8.13 -8.43
CA MET A 16 9.56 8.59 -7.16
C MET A 16 9.87 10.07 -7.26
N ASP A 17 9.47 10.78 -6.22
CA ASP A 17 9.84 12.17 -5.94
C ASP A 17 10.41 12.21 -4.50
N PRO A 18 11.13 13.27 -4.09
CA PRO A 18 11.59 13.38 -2.72
C PRO A 18 10.44 13.19 -1.71
N HIS A 19 10.61 12.26 -0.79
CA HIS A 19 9.65 11.81 0.24
C HIS A 19 8.44 11.02 -0.28
N TRP A 20 8.43 10.60 -1.55
CA TRP A 20 7.31 9.89 -2.17
C TRP A 20 7.73 8.70 -3.04
N ALA A 21 6.89 7.66 -3.02
CA ALA A 21 6.80 6.66 -4.07
C ALA A 21 5.38 6.65 -4.66
N HIS A 22 5.28 6.56 -5.98
CA HIS A 22 4.03 6.66 -6.72
C HIS A 22 3.81 5.38 -7.53
N ILE A 23 2.82 4.57 -7.16
CA ILE A 23 2.54 3.31 -7.86
C ILE A 23 1.35 3.54 -8.78
N THR A 24 1.54 3.33 -10.08
CA THR A 24 0.43 3.51 -11.02
C THR A 24 -0.62 2.41 -10.83
N ASN A 25 -1.86 2.80 -10.56
CA ASN A 25 -2.97 1.89 -10.31
C ASN A 25 -3.66 1.48 -11.63
N ASP A 26 -2.95 0.68 -12.44
CA ASP A 26 -3.40 0.24 -13.75
C ASP A 26 -3.52 -1.29 -13.86
N ILE A 27 -3.71 -1.77 -15.09
CA ILE A 27 -3.83 -3.20 -15.38
C ILE A 27 -2.56 -3.98 -15.05
N TYR A 28 -1.38 -3.36 -15.06
CA TYR A 28 -0.12 -4.05 -14.75
C TYR A 28 0.02 -4.27 -13.25
N LEU A 29 -0.35 -3.28 -12.43
CA LEU A 29 -0.46 -3.48 -10.98
C LEU A 29 -1.48 -4.58 -10.65
N LYS A 30 -2.66 -4.54 -11.28
CA LYS A 30 -3.70 -5.59 -11.12
C LYS A 30 -3.20 -6.97 -11.50
N SER A 31 -2.57 -7.08 -12.67
CA SER A 31 -2.00 -8.35 -13.16
C SER A 31 -0.91 -8.87 -12.22
N TYR A 32 -0.05 -8.00 -11.70
CA TYR A 32 0.99 -8.38 -10.74
C TYR A 32 0.41 -8.89 -9.42
N LEU A 33 -0.54 -8.16 -8.83
CA LEU A 33 -1.14 -8.50 -7.53
C LEU A 33 -2.15 -9.67 -7.60
N SER A 34 -2.74 -9.94 -8.76
CA SER A 34 -3.66 -11.07 -8.95
C SER A 34 -2.99 -12.43 -9.10
N LYS A 35 -1.68 -12.48 -9.32
CA LYS A 35 -0.96 -13.74 -9.51
C LYS A 35 -0.68 -14.37 -8.15
N TRP A 36 -1.19 -15.60 -7.96
CA TRP A 36 -0.99 -16.39 -6.76
C TRP A 36 0.50 -16.51 -6.41
N GLY A 37 0.88 -16.10 -5.18
CA GLY A 37 2.26 -16.16 -4.69
C GLY A 37 3.15 -14.93 -4.93
N HIS A 38 2.62 -13.82 -5.47
CA HIS A 38 3.33 -12.54 -5.57
C HIS A 38 2.53 -11.47 -4.82
N GLY A 39 3.10 -10.60 -3.99
CA GLY A 39 4.46 -10.09 -3.97
C GLY A 39 4.44 -8.62 -3.55
N THR A 40 3.41 -8.17 -2.81
CA THR A 40 3.33 -6.81 -2.27
C THR A 40 4.53 -6.53 -1.39
N GLY A 41 4.97 -7.51 -0.59
CA GLY A 41 6.25 -7.44 0.13
C GLY A 41 7.46 -7.28 -0.80
N SER A 42 7.54 -8.04 -1.90
CA SER A 42 8.63 -7.90 -2.86
C SER A 42 8.62 -6.56 -3.60
N LEU A 43 7.44 -6.05 -3.94
CA LEU A 43 7.25 -4.73 -4.56
C LEU A 43 7.64 -3.63 -3.57
N ALA A 44 7.18 -3.71 -2.31
CA ALA A 44 7.54 -2.76 -1.26
C ALA A 44 9.06 -2.75 -1.00
N LYS A 45 9.70 -3.92 -0.90
CA LYS A 45 11.16 -4.05 -0.77
C LYS A 45 11.90 -3.42 -1.94
N ASP A 46 11.45 -3.68 -3.17
CA ASP A 46 12.06 -3.11 -4.36
C ASP A 46 11.93 -1.58 -4.38
N ILE A 47 10.73 -1.04 -4.09
CA ILE A 47 10.49 0.41 -3.98
C ILE A 47 11.42 1.04 -2.95
N LEU A 48 11.48 0.53 -1.72
CA LEU A 48 12.32 1.08 -0.66
C LEU A 48 13.81 0.99 -1.01
N SER A 49 14.24 -0.12 -1.62
CA SER A 49 15.62 -0.30 -2.09
C SER A 49 15.98 0.67 -3.20
N ARG A 50 15.13 0.80 -4.23
CA ARG A 50 15.30 1.68 -5.39
C ARG A 50 15.32 3.14 -4.98
N TYR A 51 14.44 3.55 -4.07
CA TYR A 51 14.43 4.88 -3.50
C TYR A 51 15.77 5.19 -2.83
N LYS A 52 16.24 4.30 -1.95
CA LYS A 52 17.52 4.48 -1.25
C LYS A 52 18.71 4.55 -2.20
N THR A 53 18.72 3.73 -3.26
CA THR A 53 19.76 3.76 -4.28
C THR A 53 19.77 5.07 -5.06
N HIS A 54 18.61 5.61 -5.44
CA HIS A 54 18.51 6.83 -6.22
C HIS A 54 18.82 8.09 -5.40
N TYR A 55 18.22 8.23 -4.22
CA TYR A 55 18.34 9.45 -3.40
C TYR A 55 19.49 9.42 -2.39
N GLY A 56 20.08 8.26 -2.12
CA GLY A 56 21.16 8.09 -1.13
C GLY A 56 20.69 8.07 0.33
N TYR A 57 19.38 8.18 0.59
CA TYR A 57 18.77 8.04 1.92
C TYR A 57 17.49 7.19 1.83
N ALA A 58 17.10 6.56 2.94
CA ALA A 58 15.91 5.73 2.97
C ALA A 58 14.63 6.58 2.93
N LEU A 59 13.62 6.14 2.18
CA LEU A 59 12.24 6.62 2.34
C LEU A 59 11.78 6.21 3.74
N ASN A 60 11.35 7.17 4.56
CA ASN A 60 11.01 6.93 5.96
C ASN A 60 9.62 6.29 6.13
N ILE A 61 9.44 5.11 5.56
CA ILE A 61 8.25 4.26 5.62
C ILE A 61 8.73 2.82 5.84
N SER A 62 8.12 2.08 6.76
CA SER A 62 8.47 0.66 6.96
C SER A 62 7.95 -0.19 5.80
N GLU A 63 8.61 -1.32 5.54
CA GLU A 63 8.13 -2.28 4.53
C GLU A 63 6.69 -2.72 4.80
N ASP A 64 6.37 -3.07 6.04
CA ASP A 64 5.04 -3.56 6.40
C ASP A 64 3.95 -2.47 6.28
N SER A 65 4.26 -1.21 6.62
CA SER A 65 3.35 -0.07 6.41
C SER A 65 3.07 0.13 4.92
N LEU A 66 4.12 0.10 4.09
CA LEU A 66 3.98 0.21 2.63
C LEU A 66 3.17 -0.95 2.05
N VAL A 67 3.37 -2.18 2.53
CA VAL A 67 2.56 -3.34 2.12
C VAL A 67 1.09 -3.13 2.46
N VAL A 68 0.78 -2.73 3.69
CA VAL A 68 -0.61 -2.51 4.13
C VAL A 68 -1.27 -1.42 3.29
N GLU A 69 -0.58 -0.32 3.00
CA GLU A 69 -1.10 0.76 2.17
C GLU A 69 -1.41 0.28 0.74
N ILE A 70 -0.50 -0.46 0.10
CA ILE A 70 -0.73 -1.00 -1.25
C ILE A 70 -1.94 -1.94 -1.25
N LEU A 71 -2.04 -2.84 -0.26
CA LEU A 71 -3.19 -3.73 -0.12
C LEU A 71 -4.50 -2.95 0.10
N ALA A 72 -4.48 -1.93 0.96
CA ALA A 72 -5.66 -1.11 1.27
C ALA A 72 -6.18 -0.36 0.04
N HIS A 73 -5.27 0.23 -0.75
CA HIS A 73 -5.64 0.90 -2.00
C HIS A 73 -6.13 -0.08 -3.06
N TYR A 74 -5.43 -1.19 -3.24
CA TYR A 74 -5.74 -2.16 -4.28
C TYR A 74 -7.06 -2.91 -4.01
N TYR A 75 -7.25 -3.39 -2.78
CA TYR A 75 -8.43 -4.12 -2.34
C TYR A 75 -9.49 -3.22 -1.70
N CYS A 76 -9.45 -1.91 -1.92
CA CYS A 76 -10.35 -0.92 -1.29
C CYS A 76 -11.83 -1.35 -1.31
N ASP A 77 -12.36 -1.67 -2.49
CA ASP A 77 -13.75 -2.12 -2.65
C ASP A 77 -14.03 -3.46 -1.94
N GLY A 78 -13.06 -4.38 -1.97
CA GLY A 78 -13.13 -5.67 -1.29
C GLY A 78 -13.19 -5.52 0.23
N ILE A 79 -12.33 -4.68 0.80
CA ILE A 79 -12.30 -4.34 2.23
C ILE A 79 -13.63 -3.73 2.66
N LEU A 80 -14.16 -2.77 1.89
CA LEU A 80 -15.46 -2.15 2.17
C LEU A 80 -16.61 -3.16 2.13
N LYS A 81 -16.59 -4.09 1.17
CA LYS A 81 -17.61 -5.13 1.03
C LYS A 81 -17.55 -6.16 2.16
N LEU A 82 -16.36 -6.60 2.56
CA LEU A 82 -16.15 -7.51 3.68
C LEU A 82 -16.57 -6.88 5.01
N GLY A 83 -16.27 -5.59 5.18
CA GLY A 83 -16.49 -4.87 6.42
C GLY A 83 -15.55 -5.31 7.55
N SER A 84 -15.66 -4.65 8.70
CA SER A 84 -14.74 -4.88 9.84
C SER A 84 -14.86 -6.28 10.45
N ALA A 85 -16.03 -6.92 10.35
CA ALA A 85 -16.29 -8.21 10.97
C ALA A 85 -15.34 -9.31 10.48
N ALA A 86 -15.06 -9.37 9.18
CA ALA A 86 -14.16 -10.37 8.60
C ALA A 86 -12.75 -10.29 9.19
N PHE A 87 -12.21 -9.07 9.29
CA PHE A 87 -10.88 -8.84 9.86
C PHE A 87 -10.84 -9.14 11.36
N VAL A 88 -11.90 -8.77 12.10
CA VAL A 88 -11.99 -9.11 13.54
C VAL A 88 -12.03 -10.62 13.75
N THR A 89 -12.79 -11.35 12.94
CA THR A 89 -12.80 -12.82 12.97
C THR A 89 -11.44 -13.42 12.67
N ALA A 90 -10.65 -12.80 11.77
CA ALA A 90 -9.28 -13.19 11.47
C ALA A 90 -8.25 -12.79 12.56
N GLY A 91 -8.68 -12.15 13.64
CA GLY A 91 -7.84 -11.79 14.78
C GLY A 91 -7.34 -10.35 14.80
N LEU A 92 -7.80 -9.49 13.88
CA LEU A 92 -7.49 -8.07 13.93
C LEU A 92 -8.23 -7.39 15.10
N PRO A 93 -7.57 -6.62 15.97
CA PRO A 93 -8.27 -5.88 17.02
C PRO A 93 -9.35 -4.97 16.45
N GLY A 94 -10.49 -4.85 17.14
CA GLY A 94 -11.63 -4.08 16.63
C GLY A 94 -11.30 -2.62 16.28
N ALA A 95 -10.41 -1.98 17.05
CA ALA A 95 -9.92 -0.64 16.75
C ALA A 95 -9.10 -0.59 15.45
N ALA A 96 -8.20 -1.55 15.24
CA ALA A 96 -7.42 -1.66 14.00
C ALA A 96 -8.31 -1.98 12.79
N ALA A 97 -9.31 -2.85 12.94
CA ALA A 97 -10.28 -3.11 11.88
C ALA A 97 -11.10 -1.85 11.54
N ALA A 98 -11.52 -1.07 12.55
CA ALA A 98 -12.21 0.19 12.32
C ALA A 98 -11.33 1.22 11.61
N LEU A 99 -10.04 1.31 12.00
CA LEU A 99 -9.06 2.20 11.39
C LEU A 99 -8.81 1.82 9.91
N LEU A 100 -8.69 0.52 9.59
CA LEU A 100 -8.59 0.04 8.21
C LEU A 100 -9.81 0.46 7.39
N ILE A 101 -11.04 0.24 7.91
CA ILE A 101 -12.27 0.66 7.23
C ILE A 101 -12.33 2.18 7.05
N GLN A 102 -11.89 2.96 8.03
CA GLN A 102 -11.83 4.41 7.92
C GLN A 102 -10.85 4.85 6.82
N GLY A 103 -9.66 4.25 6.79
CA GLY A 103 -8.64 4.48 5.76
C GLY A 103 -9.21 4.26 4.37
N VAL A 104 -9.75 3.06 4.10
CA VAL A 104 -10.27 2.75 2.75
C VAL A 104 -11.50 3.59 2.36
N ARG A 105 -12.35 4.01 3.31
CA ARG A 105 -13.45 4.95 3.00
C ARG A 105 -12.95 6.30 2.52
N ALA A 106 -11.85 6.80 3.09
CA ALA A 106 -11.22 8.03 2.64
C ALA A 106 -10.66 7.87 1.20
N LEU A 107 -10.13 6.69 0.87
CA LEU A 107 -9.62 6.36 -0.48
C LEU A 107 -10.71 6.17 -1.53
N ALA A 108 -11.82 5.52 -1.18
CA ALA A 108 -12.93 5.27 -2.11
C ALA A 108 -13.55 6.56 -2.67
N SER A 109 -13.37 7.68 -1.96
CA SER A 109 -13.85 8.99 -2.38
C SER A 109 -12.99 9.65 -3.46
N SER A 110 -11.81 9.10 -3.79
CA SER A 110 -10.81 9.77 -4.62
C SER A 110 -10.40 9.05 -5.92
N HIS A 111 -10.97 7.87 -6.25
CA HIS A 111 -10.68 7.09 -7.48
C HIS A 111 -9.23 7.23 -7.98
N LEU A 112 -8.30 6.76 -7.15
CA LEU A 112 -6.89 7.06 -7.33
C LEU A 112 -6.27 6.28 -8.50
N THR A 113 -5.88 6.99 -9.56
CA THR A 113 -5.10 6.46 -10.70
C THR A 113 -3.65 6.15 -10.33
N VAL A 114 -3.19 6.67 -9.18
CA VAL A 114 -1.85 6.49 -8.62
C VAL A 114 -2.02 6.29 -7.11
N ILE A 115 -1.32 5.32 -6.54
CA ILE A 115 -1.19 5.13 -5.11
C ILE A 115 0.02 5.93 -4.67
N ASP A 116 -0.22 7.02 -3.93
CA ASP A 116 0.82 7.92 -3.45
C ASP A 116 1.25 7.50 -2.04
N CYS A 117 2.45 6.92 -1.95
CA CYS A 117 3.05 6.42 -0.73
C CYS A 117 4.10 7.41 -0.22
N GLY A 118 3.72 8.35 0.64
CA GLY A 118 4.61 9.40 1.14
C GLY A 118 4.99 9.27 2.61
N GLU A 119 6.08 9.91 3.01
CA GLU A 119 6.45 10.00 4.42
C GLU A 119 5.41 10.79 5.23
N SER A 120 5.35 10.60 6.55
CA SER A 120 4.36 11.28 7.42
C SER A 120 4.45 12.81 7.41
N SER A 121 5.55 13.38 6.95
CA SER A 121 5.76 14.82 6.75
C SER A 121 4.99 15.38 5.54
N VAL A 122 4.65 14.53 4.57
CA VAL A 122 4.05 14.91 3.28
C VAL A 122 2.74 14.17 2.99
N ASP A 123 2.52 13.01 3.61
CA ASP A 123 1.34 12.17 3.48
C ASP A 123 0.49 12.19 4.76
N GLY A 124 -0.65 12.89 4.69
CA GLY A 124 -1.52 13.12 5.83
C GLY A 124 -2.22 11.86 6.37
N ASN A 125 -2.30 10.77 5.59
CA ASN A 125 -2.92 9.53 6.04
C ASN A 125 -1.91 8.42 6.38
N ARG A 126 -0.59 8.68 6.25
CA ARG A 126 0.49 7.74 6.60
C ARG A 126 0.32 7.06 7.96
N HIS A 127 -0.14 7.81 8.96
CA HIS A 127 -0.37 7.29 10.31
C HIS A 127 -1.31 6.07 10.35
N ILE A 128 -2.32 6.01 9.45
CA ILE A 128 -3.25 4.88 9.35
C ILE A 128 -2.48 3.61 9.00
N TRP A 129 -1.61 3.69 7.99
CA TRP A 129 -0.85 2.55 7.48
C TRP A 129 0.23 2.12 8.48
N ASP A 130 0.89 3.09 9.12
CA ASP A 130 1.89 2.84 10.15
C ASP A 130 1.29 2.17 11.40
N GLU A 131 0.08 2.55 11.83
CA GLU A 131 -0.63 1.92 12.95
C GLU A 131 -1.06 0.47 12.63
N LEU A 132 -1.28 0.17 11.34
CA LEU A 132 -1.73 -1.15 10.89
C LEU A 132 -0.58 -2.11 10.53
N GLN A 133 0.66 -1.63 10.45
CA GLN A 133 1.81 -2.40 9.95
C GLN A 133 2.03 -3.73 10.71
N SER A 134 1.85 -3.75 12.04
CA SER A 134 2.05 -4.96 12.85
C SER A 134 1.00 -6.04 12.60
N PHE A 135 -0.07 -5.72 11.85
CA PHE A 135 -1.13 -6.64 11.48
C PHE A 135 -1.10 -7.04 10.00
N ARG A 136 -0.03 -6.68 9.27
CA ARG A 136 0.15 -7.02 7.86
C ARG A 136 -0.25 -8.46 7.55
N GLY A 137 0.24 -9.44 8.31
CA GLY A 137 -0.03 -10.86 8.05
C GLY A 137 -1.52 -11.23 8.11
N ILE A 138 -2.28 -10.62 9.01
CA ILE A 138 -3.74 -10.84 9.11
C ILE A 138 -4.45 -10.18 7.94
N ILE A 139 -4.07 -8.95 7.60
CA ILE A 139 -4.66 -8.19 6.49
C ILE A 139 -4.39 -8.91 5.16
N GLU A 140 -3.16 -9.38 4.96
CA GLU A 140 -2.73 -10.14 3.77
C GLU A 140 -3.52 -11.45 3.66
N ALA A 141 -3.65 -12.22 4.75
CA ALA A 141 -4.42 -13.47 4.76
C ALA A 141 -5.91 -13.26 4.42
N VAL A 142 -6.55 -12.19 4.88
CA VAL A 142 -7.98 -11.95 4.56
C VAL A 142 -8.20 -11.50 3.12
N LEU A 143 -7.20 -10.85 2.51
CA LEU A 143 -7.36 -10.21 1.20
C LEU A 143 -6.83 -11.04 0.03
N VAL A 144 -5.87 -11.93 0.30
CA VAL A 144 -5.15 -12.68 -0.73
C VAL A 144 -5.51 -14.17 -0.72
N ASP A 145 -5.89 -14.74 0.44
CA ASP A 145 -6.38 -16.13 0.56
C ASP A 145 -7.91 -16.22 0.37
#